data_AF-A0A9W8RAK5-F1
#
_entry.id   AF-A0A9W8RAK5-F1
#
_cell.length_a   1.000
_cell.length_b   1.000
_cell.length_c   1.000
_cell.angle_alpha   90.00
_cell.angle_beta   90.00
_cell.angle_gamma   90.00
#
_symmetry.space_group_name_H-M   'P 1'
#
loop_
_entity.id
_entity.type
_entity.pdbx_description
1 polymer ?
#
loop_
_entity_poly.entity_id
_entity_poly.type
_entity_poly.pdbx_seq_one_letter_code
_entity_poly.pdbx_strand_id
1 'polypeptide(L)'
;MGDRVRWVIIRGINLDIPGAPNLRLAYLTVRLLLQRIELEAEKRISNAGDGRLLNCYMEARRTSEEMLILTQELQPEHLADFWLPSSAFSFPAAVSFLLRCALETENSPSGLSQSSSLKIASDLLAALRSHKEKNAWDLGDICLAQHTEVVDKLLAMVPPEDPGPDGTSDFSEFPMLDPSFIDQFLPSLWDPLQNAW
;
A
#
# COMPACT_ATOMS: atom_id res chain seq x y z
N MET A 1 -31.37 2.84 -11.00
CA MET A 1 -30.74 1.89 -10.04
C MET A 1 -29.22 1.82 -10.21
N GLY A 2 -28.70 1.73 -11.44
CA GLY A 2 -27.25 1.67 -11.71
C GLY A 2 -26.42 2.87 -11.20
N ASP A 3 -26.96 4.09 -11.23
CA ASP A 3 -26.21 5.26 -10.74
C ASP A 3 -25.93 5.15 -9.25
N ARG A 4 -26.93 4.82 -8.43
CA ARG A 4 -26.78 4.69 -6.97
C ARG A 4 -25.70 3.68 -6.57
N VAL A 5 -25.60 2.57 -7.31
CA VAL A 5 -24.56 1.54 -7.08
C VAL A 5 -23.17 2.09 -7.41
N ARG A 6 -23.03 2.85 -8.50
CA ARG A 6 -21.76 3.52 -8.83
C ARG A 6 -21.34 4.53 -7.77
N TRP A 7 -22.28 5.31 -7.24
CA TRP A 7 -22.01 6.26 -6.17
C TRP A 7 -21.44 5.56 -4.93
N VAL A 8 -22.05 4.45 -4.52
CA VAL A 8 -21.57 3.68 -3.35
C VAL A 8 -20.20 3.07 -3.62
N ILE A 9 -20.04 2.33 -4.72
CA ILE A 9 -18.84 1.52 -4.97
C ILE A 9 -17.65 2.35 -5.45
N ILE A 10 -17.88 3.33 -6.34
CA ILE A 10 -16.79 4.10 -6.96
C ILE A 10 -16.47 5.35 -6.13
N ARG A 11 -17.49 6.06 -5.63
CA ARG A 11 -17.27 7.30 -4.87
C ARG A 11 -17.13 7.08 -3.36
N GLY A 12 -17.53 5.90 -2.85
CA GLY A 12 -17.48 5.62 -1.41
C GLY A 12 -18.55 6.35 -0.61
N ILE A 13 -19.64 6.82 -1.24
CA ILE A 13 -20.70 7.52 -0.50
C ILE A 13 -21.73 6.55 0.07
N ASN A 14 -22.33 6.88 1.21
CA ASN A 14 -23.35 6.08 1.91
C ASN A 14 -22.84 4.69 2.33
N LEU A 15 -21.75 4.65 3.09
CA LEU A 15 -21.21 3.41 3.68
C LEU A 15 -22.17 2.72 4.66
N ASP A 16 -23.21 3.42 5.12
CA ASP A 16 -24.24 2.90 6.04
C ASP A 16 -25.17 1.86 5.40
N ILE A 17 -25.09 1.66 4.08
CA ILE A 17 -25.83 0.59 3.41
C ILE A 17 -25.13 -0.74 3.72
N PRO A 18 -25.84 -1.77 4.23
CA PRO A 18 -25.23 -3.05 4.55
C PRO A 18 -24.39 -3.63 3.41
N GLY A 19 -23.14 -3.97 3.70
CA GLY A 19 -22.19 -4.52 2.73
C GLY A 19 -21.59 -3.52 1.74
N ALA A 20 -21.99 -2.23 1.76
CA ALA A 20 -21.35 -1.19 0.95
C ALA A 20 -19.85 -1.04 1.22
N PRO A 21 -19.35 -1.04 2.48
CA PRO A 21 -17.93 -0.95 2.77
C PRO A 21 -17.13 -2.11 2.18
N ASN A 22 -17.70 -3.33 2.23
CA ASN A 22 -17.08 -4.52 1.69
C ASN A 22 -16.98 -4.47 0.15
N LEU A 23 -18.05 -4.05 -0.54
CA LEU A 23 -18.02 -3.84 -2.00
C LEU A 23 -17.05 -2.73 -2.42
N ARG A 24 -16.95 -1.66 -1.62
CA ARG A 24 -16.01 -0.57 -1.86
C ARG A 24 -14.56 -1.05 -1.73
N LEU A 25 -14.24 -1.81 -0.68
CA LEU A 25 -12.92 -2.41 -0.50
C LEU A 25 -12.60 -3.39 -1.64
N ALA A 26 -13.54 -4.25 -2.03
CA ALA A 26 -13.36 -5.18 -3.13
C ALA A 26 -13.07 -4.46 -4.46
N TYR A 27 -13.82 -3.40 -4.77
CA TYR A 27 -13.58 -2.57 -5.94
C TYR A 27 -12.19 -1.93 -5.93
N LEU A 28 -11.79 -1.33 -4.80
CA LEU A 28 -10.45 -0.72 -4.66
C LEU A 28 -9.34 -1.76 -4.82
N THR A 29 -9.53 -2.96 -4.27
CA THR A 29 -8.57 -4.07 -4.37
C THR A 29 -8.38 -4.51 -5.83
N VAL A 30 -9.47 -4.71 -6.56
CA VAL A 30 -9.42 -5.08 -7.99
C VAL A 30 -8.82 -3.95 -8.81
N ARG A 31 -9.16 -2.69 -8.51
CA ARG A 31 -8.60 -1.52 -9.20
C ARG A 31 -7.09 -1.41 -9.00
N LEU A 32 -6.61 -1.62 -7.77
CA LEU A 32 -5.18 -1.63 -7.47
C LEU A 32 -4.48 -2.78 -8.21
N LEU A 33 -5.08 -3.97 -8.24
CA LEU A 33 -4.54 -5.11 -8.98
C LEU A 33 -4.38 -4.80 -10.48
N LEU A 34 -5.40 -4.20 -11.10
CA LEU A 34 -5.34 -3.79 -12.51
C LEU A 34 -4.21 -2.78 -12.75
N GLN A 35 -4.12 -1.75 -11.91
CA GLN A 35 -3.08 -0.72 -12.03
C GLN A 35 -1.67 -1.30 -11.82
N ARG A 36 -1.52 -2.32 -10.97
CA ARG A 36 -0.26 -3.06 -10.82
C ARG A 36 0.11 -3.84 -12.07
N ILE A 37 -0.86 -4.49 -12.72
CA ILE A 37 -0.64 -5.22 -13.98
C ILE A 37 -0.22 -4.23 -15.08
N GLU A 38 -0.89 -3.09 -15.18
CA GLU A 38 -0.56 -2.03 -16.15
C GLU A 38 0.82 -1.44 -15.88
N LEU A 39 1.16 -1.15 -14.62
CA LEU A 39 2.49 -0.69 -14.22
C LEU A 39 3.58 -1.70 -14.63
N GLU A 40 3.37 -2.98 -14.37
CA GLU A 40 4.33 -4.03 -14.70
C GLU A 40 4.48 -4.21 -16.22
N ALA A 41 3.40 -4.06 -16.97
CA ALA A 41 3.45 -4.04 -18.43
C ALA A 41 4.24 -2.85 -18.95
N GLU A 42 4.02 -1.65 -18.38
CA GLU A 42 4.73 -0.43 -18.77
C GLU A 42 6.23 -0.51 -18.42
N LYS A 43 6.60 -1.07 -17.26
CA LYS A 43 8.01 -1.30 -16.86
C LYS A 43 8.81 -2.09 -17.89
N ARG A 44 8.18 -3.04 -18.57
CA ARG A 44 8.85 -3.90 -19.58
C ARG A 44 9.15 -3.18 -20.89
N ILE A 45 8.46 -2.08 -21.15
CA ILE A 45 8.49 -1.37 -22.44
C ILE A 45 9.07 0.04 -22.28
N SER A 46 9.04 0.60 -21.07
CA SER A 46 9.52 1.94 -20.74
C SER A 46 11.04 2.05 -20.86
N ASN A 47 11.50 3.12 -21.49
CA ASN A 47 12.89 3.59 -21.40
C ASN A 47 13.04 4.59 -20.25
N ALA A 48 14.28 4.88 -19.83
CA ALA A 48 14.55 5.85 -18.75
C ALA A 48 13.95 7.23 -19.08
N GLY A 49 13.03 7.72 -18.24
CA GLY A 49 12.42 9.04 -18.35
C GLY A 49 10.97 9.09 -18.87
N ASP A 50 10.27 7.97 -19.00
CA ASP A 50 8.88 7.95 -19.49
C ASP A 50 7.88 8.47 -18.43
N GLY A 51 7.19 9.57 -18.76
CA GLY A 51 6.11 10.13 -17.94
C GLY A 51 4.92 9.19 -17.77
N ARG A 52 4.75 8.21 -18.67
CA ARG A 52 3.69 7.19 -18.56
C ARG A 52 3.92 6.26 -17.37
N LEU A 53 5.17 5.85 -17.13
CA LEU A 53 5.51 5.01 -15.98
C LEU A 53 5.21 5.73 -14.66
N LEU A 54 5.57 7.01 -14.57
CA LEU A 54 5.28 7.84 -13.39
C LEU A 54 3.77 7.98 -13.17
N ASN A 55 2.98 8.14 -14.23
CA ASN A 55 1.52 8.17 -14.14
C ASN A 55 0.95 6.86 -13.55
N CYS A 56 1.44 5.70 -14.00
CA CYS A 56 1.01 4.41 -13.44
C CYS A 56 1.29 4.30 -11.93
N TYR A 57 2.47 4.74 -11.47
CA TYR A 57 2.76 4.81 -10.03
C TYR A 57 1.79 5.74 -9.28
N MET A 58 1.54 6.94 -9.82
CA MET A 58 0.63 7.90 -9.20
C MET A 58 -0.81 7.37 -9.08
N GLU A 59 -1.30 6.68 -10.11
CA GLU A 59 -2.66 6.12 -10.13
C GLU A 59 -2.83 4.99 -9.12
N ALA A 60 -1.86 4.07 -9.05
CA ALA A 60 -1.86 2.98 -8.06
C ALA A 60 -1.69 3.50 -6.62
N ARG A 61 -0.85 4.53 -6.42
CA ARG A 61 -0.71 5.21 -5.12
C ARG A 61 -2.01 5.86 -4.69
N ARG A 62 -2.69 6.57 -5.59
CA ARG A 62 -4.00 7.18 -5.31
C ARG A 62 -5.05 6.13 -4.91
N THR A 63 -5.06 4.97 -5.56
CA THR A 63 -5.97 3.88 -5.15
C THR A 63 -5.66 3.36 -3.76
N SER A 64 -4.37 3.24 -3.41
CA SER A 64 -3.96 2.84 -2.07
C SER A 64 -4.33 3.90 -1.01
N GLU A 65 -4.23 5.19 -1.36
CA GLU A 65 -4.72 6.30 -0.54
C GLU A 65 -6.24 6.27 -0.35
N GLU A 66 -7.02 5.93 -1.39
CA GLU A 66 -8.47 5.72 -1.25
C GLU A 66 -8.81 4.55 -0.30
N MET A 67 -7.96 3.52 -0.22
CA MET A 67 -8.12 2.44 0.76
C MET A 67 -7.82 2.92 2.20
N LEU A 68 -6.83 3.80 2.36
CA LEU A 68 -6.58 4.48 3.64
C LEU A 68 -7.79 5.31 4.07
N ILE A 69 -8.30 6.17 3.19
CA ILE A 69 -9.45 7.02 3.47
C ILE A 69 -10.66 6.16 3.87
N LEU A 70 -10.96 5.12 3.09
CA LEU A 70 -12.03 4.17 3.44
C LEU A 70 -11.82 3.63 4.86
N THR A 71 -10.62 3.13 5.18
CA THR A 71 -10.32 2.54 6.48
C THR A 71 -10.48 3.53 7.63
N GLN A 72 -10.13 4.79 7.42
CA GLN A 72 -10.30 5.87 8.39
C GLN A 72 -11.78 6.27 8.57
N GLU A 73 -12.60 6.16 7.52
CA GLU A 73 -14.02 6.51 7.54
C GLU A 73 -14.91 5.42 8.14
N LEU A 74 -14.43 4.16 8.19
CA LEU A 74 -15.18 3.04 8.78
C LEU A 74 -15.59 3.35 10.22
N GLN A 75 -16.88 3.23 10.50
CA GLN A 75 -17.44 3.28 11.84
C GLN A 75 -17.61 1.86 12.39
N PRO A 76 -17.72 1.68 13.72
CA PRO A 76 -17.86 0.36 14.33
C PRO A 76 -18.98 -0.50 13.72
N GLU A 77 -20.08 0.13 13.30
CA GLU A 77 -21.23 -0.54 12.68
C GLU A 77 -20.86 -1.17 11.33
N HIS A 78 -19.88 -0.62 10.62
CA HIS A 78 -19.43 -1.10 9.32
C HIS A 78 -18.46 -2.29 9.42
N LEU A 79 -17.80 -2.49 10.56
CA LEU A 79 -16.71 -3.46 10.69
C LEU A 79 -17.20 -4.91 10.65
N ALA A 80 -18.42 -5.17 11.13
CA ALA A 80 -19.05 -6.48 11.11
C ALA A 80 -19.51 -6.92 9.71
N ASP A 81 -19.57 -5.99 8.75
CA ASP A 81 -20.04 -6.27 7.38
C ASP A 81 -18.95 -6.87 6.46
N PHE A 82 -17.72 -7.03 6.96
CA PHE A 82 -16.62 -7.64 6.20
C PHE A 82 -16.64 -9.17 6.35
N TRP A 83 -17.26 -9.85 5.39
CA TRP A 83 -17.44 -11.30 5.39
C TRP A 83 -16.68 -12.03 4.28
N LEU A 84 -16.00 -11.31 3.38
CA LEU A 84 -15.24 -11.92 2.29
C LEU A 84 -13.84 -12.33 2.77
N PRO A 85 -13.49 -13.64 2.80
CA PRO A 85 -12.17 -14.07 3.24
C PRO A 85 -11.02 -13.47 2.41
N SER A 86 -11.27 -13.22 1.12
CA SER A 86 -10.31 -12.59 0.21
C SER A 86 -9.92 -11.17 0.63
N SER A 87 -10.77 -10.46 1.38
CA SER A 87 -10.50 -9.08 1.81
C SER A 87 -9.35 -8.98 2.82
N ALA A 88 -8.96 -10.09 3.47
CA ALA A 88 -7.80 -10.14 4.35
C ALA A 88 -6.47 -9.82 3.63
N PHE A 89 -6.43 -9.96 2.29
CA PHE A 89 -5.25 -9.68 1.46
C PHE A 89 -5.28 -8.30 0.81
N SER A 90 -6.37 -7.54 0.94
CA SER A 90 -6.50 -6.21 0.36
C SER A 90 -5.47 -5.23 0.94
N PHE A 91 -5.39 -5.13 2.26
CA PHE A 91 -4.45 -4.21 2.91
C PHE A 91 -2.98 -4.61 2.76
N PRO A 92 -2.59 -5.89 2.92
CA PRO A 92 -1.24 -6.34 2.58
C PRO A 92 -0.83 -5.91 1.18
N ALA A 93 -1.66 -6.16 0.16
CA ALA A 93 -1.36 -5.81 -1.22
C ALA A 93 -1.16 -4.30 -1.43
N ALA A 94 -1.93 -3.45 -0.73
CA ALA A 94 -1.79 -2.00 -0.78
C ALA A 94 -0.51 -1.51 -0.12
N VAL A 95 -0.20 -1.97 1.10
CA VAL A 95 1.03 -1.58 1.81
C VAL A 95 2.27 -2.05 1.05
N SER A 96 2.24 -3.28 0.55
CA SER A 96 3.30 -3.84 -0.31
C SER A 96 3.58 -2.97 -1.53
N PHE A 97 2.52 -2.56 -2.22
CA PHE A 97 2.66 -1.66 -3.36
C PHE A 97 3.26 -0.31 -2.94
N LEU A 98 2.78 0.28 -1.85
CA LEU A 98 3.26 1.58 -1.36
C LEU A 98 4.75 1.55 -0.99
N LEU A 99 5.20 0.48 -0.32
CA LEU A 99 6.62 0.28 0.01
C LEU A 99 7.47 0.19 -1.26
N ARG A 100 7.05 -0.61 -2.23
CA ARG A 100 7.73 -0.72 -3.53
C ARG A 100 7.74 0.61 -4.28
N CYS A 101 6.61 1.31 -4.30
CA CYS A 101 6.49 2.62 -4.91
C CYS A 101 7.49 3.60 -4.27
N ALA A 102 7.59 3.62 -2.94
CA ALA A 102 8.54 4.49 -2.24
C ALA A 102 9.99 4.17 -2.63
N LEU A 103 10.36 2.88 -2.65
CA LEU A 103 11.71 2.44 -2.97
C LEU A 103 12.10 2.65 -4.44
N GLU A 104 11.14 2.53 -5.36
CA GLU A 104 11.40 2.72 -6.80
C GLU A 104 11.34 4.18 -7.24
N THR A 105 10.72 5.09 -6.47
CA THR A 105 10.62 6.52 -6.83
C THR A 105 11.57 7.43 -6.08
N GLU A 106 12.07 7.01 -4.92
CA GLU A 106 12.97 7.83 -4.10
C GLU A 106 14.42 7.37 -4.22
N ASN A 107 15.33 8.33 -4.45
CA ASN A 107 16.74 8.04 -4.69
C ASN A 107 17.63 8.29 -3.45
N SER A 108 17.05 8.49 -2.27
CA SER A 108 17.82 8.73 -1.04
C SER A 108 17.09 8.23 0.20
N PRO A 109 17.79 7.83 1.28
CA PRO A 109 17.17 7.44 2.55
C PRO A 109 16.28 8.56 3.13
N SER A 110 16.71 9.81 3.03
CA SER A 110 15.95 10.98 3.47
C SER A 110 14.67 11.19 2.63
N GLY A 111 14.75 10.97 1.32
CA GLY A 111 13.59 11.01 0.43
C GLY A 111 12.61 9.88 0.74
N LEU A 112 13.14 8.68 1.00
CA LEU A 112 12.34 7.51 1.34
C LEU A 112 11.55 7.70 2.64
N SER A 113 12.21 8.14 3.72
CA SER A 113 11.57 8.36 5.02
C SER A 113 10.52 9.48 5.00
N GLN A 114 10.65 10.43 4.07
CA GLN A 114 9.68 11.52 3.86
C GLN A 114 8.71 11.26 2.69
N SER A 115 8.76 10.08 2.08
CA SER A 115 7.96 9.79 0.89
C SER A 115 6.47 9.72 1.22
N SER A 116 5.66 10.26 0.31
CA SER A 116 4.21 10.19 0.43
C SER A 116 3.70 8.74 0.49
N SER A 117 4.32 7.83 -0.26
CA SER A 117 3.94 6.42 -0.29
C SER A 117 4.20 5.73 1.06
N LEU A 118 5.36 5.96 1.69
CA LEU A 118 5.65 5.42 3.02
C LEU A 118 4.73 6.02 4.09
N LYS A 119 4.41 7.31 3.98
CA LYS A 119 3.46 7.97 4.89
C LYS A 119 2.07 7.33 4.80
N ILE A 120 1.53 7.12 3.59
CA ILE A 120 0.23 6.44 3.40
C ILE A 120 0.27 5.02 3.99
N ALA A 121 1.37 4.29 3.80
CA ALA A 121 1.53 2.95 4.37
C ALA A 121 1.49 2.97 5.91
N SER A 122 2.22 3.89 6.53
CA SER A 122 2.23 4.09 7.99
C SER A 122 0.84 4.47 8.51
N ASP A 123 0.18 5.43 7.88
CA ASP A 123 -1.15 5.89 8.27
C ASP A 123 -2.20 4.76 8.13
N LEU A 124 -2.05 3.89 7.12
CA LEU A 124 -2.91 2.71 6.95
C LEU A 124 -2.71 1.69 8.06
N LEU A 125 -1.46 1.38 8.42
CA LEU A 125 -1.17 0.50 9.55
C LEU A 125 -1.69 1.08 10.88
N ALA A 126 -1.57 2.39 11.09
CA ALA A 126 -2.11 3.06 12.26
C ALA A 126 -3.64 2.97 12.33
N ALA A 127 -4.34 3.16 11.20
CA ALA A 127 -5.78 3.02 11.12
C ALA A 127 -6.25 1.58 11.41
N LEU A 128 -5.59 0.57 10.82
CA LEU A 128 -5.87 -0.84 11.08
C LEU A 128 -5.63 -1.21 12.55
N ARG A 129 -4.52 -0.75 13.14
CA ARG A 129 -4.22 -0.98 14.56
C ARG A 129 -5.28 -0.36 15.46
N SER A 130 -5.71 0.87 15.17
CA SER A 130 -6.78 1.53 15.92
C SER A 130 -8.09 0.73 15.90
N HIS A 131 -8.48 0.18 14.74
CA HIS A 131 -9.69 -0.65 14.64
C HIS A 131 -9.55 -1.99 15.37
N LYS A 132 -8.38 -2.62 15.30
CA LYS A 132 -8.07 -3.83 16.06
C LYS A 132 -8.19 -3.59 17.57
N GLU A 133 -7.53 -2.56 18.07
CA GLU A 133 -7.47 -2.27 19.51
C GLU A 133 -8.82 -1.82 20.09
N LYS A 134 -9.60 -1.03 19.33
CA LYS A 134 -10.88 -0.47 19.81
C LYS A 134 -12.07 -1.40 19.60
N ASN A 135 -12.08 -2.13 18.50
CA ASN A 135 -13.25 -2.87 18.03
C ASN A 135 -13.00 -4.38 17.82
N ALA A 136 -11.80 -4.88 18.17
CA ALA A 136 -11.38 -6.26 17.90
C ALA A 136 -11.52 -6.67 16.42
N TRP A 137 -11.38 -5.70 15.50
CA TRP A 137 -11.46 -5.96 14.07
C TRP A 137 -10.15 -6.56 13.56
N ASP A 138 -10.23 -7.76 13.02
CA ASP A 138 -9.09 -8.62 12.69
C ASP A 138 -8.75 -8.65 11.20
N LEU A 139 -9.53 -7.98 10.34
CA LEU A 139 -9.30 -7.98 8.89
C LEU A 139 -7.89 -7.47 8.51
N GLY A 140 -7.32 -6.58 9.33
CA GLY A 140 -5.98 -6.02 9.14
C GLY A 140 -4.84 -6.86 9.71
N ASP A 141 -5.09 -8.00 10.36
CA ASP A 141 -4.09 -8.71 11.16
C ASP A 141 -2.90 -9.20 10.34
N ILE A 142 -3.16 -9.76 9.15
CA ILE A 142 -2.11 -10.18 8.23
C ILE A 142 -1.23 -8.99 7.84
N CYS A 143 -1.86 -7.85 7.53
CA CYS A 143 -1.15 -6.65 7.12
C CYS A 143 -0.26 -6.12 8.24
N LEU A 144 -0.80 -6.04 9.46
CA LEU A 144 -0.08 -5.58 10.65
C LEU A 144 1.12 -6.49 10.95
N ALA A 145 0.92 -7.81 10.90
CA ALA A 145 1.98 -8.78 11.16
C ALA A 145 3.12 -8.70 10.14
N GLN A 146 2.80 -8.50 8.86
CA GLN A 146 3.79 -8.52 7.78
C GLN A 146 4.54 -7.19 7.61
N HIS A 147 3.92 -6.05 7.87
CA HIS A 147 4.44 -4.76 7.41
C HIS A 147 4.84 -3.77 8.52
N THR A 148 4.39 -3.99 9.77
CA THR A 148 4.68 -3.04 10.86
C THR A 148 6.19 -2.81 11.03
N GLU A 149 6.96 -3.88 11.21
CA GLU A 149 8.38 -3.77 11.52
C GLU A 149 9.18 -3.09 10.40
N VAL A 150 8.88 -3.41 9.13
CA VAL A 150 9.59 -2.82 7.99
C VAL A 150 9.25 -1.34 7.84
N VAL A 151 7.98 -0.94 8.00
CA VAL A 151 7.58 0.47 7.94
C VAL A 151 8.23 1.26 9.07
N ASP A 152 8.24 0.73 10.30
CA ASP A 152 8.88 1.39 11.44
C ASP A 152 10.39 1.60 11.21
N LYS A 153 11.08 0.60 10.65
CA LYS A 153 12.51 0.70 10.29
C LYS A 153 12.78 1.76 9.22
N LEU A 154 11.95 1.80 8.18
CA LEU A 154 12.09 2.78 7.10
C LEU A 154 11.84 4.21 7.58
N LEU A 155 10.87 4.41 8.47
CA LEU A 155 10.60 5.71 9.10
C LEU A 155 11.74 6.16 10.02
N ALA A 156 12.40 5.21 10.69
CA ALA A 156 13.53 5.47 11.59
C ALA A 156 14.87 5.68 10.86
N MET A 157 14.91 5.65 9.52
CA MET A 157 16.12 5.97 8.77
C MET A 157 16.49 7.44 8.96
N VAL A 158 17.46 7.69 9.85
CA VAL A 158 18.07 9.00 10.08
C VAL A 158 19.20 9.22 9.07
N PRO A 159 19.31 10.39 8.42
CA PRO A 159 20.44 10.69 7.54
C PRO A 159 21.74 10.75 8.36
N PRO A 160 22.91 10.36 7.81
CA PRO A 160 24.17 10.82 8.38
C PRO A 160 24.19 12.35 8.32
N GLU A 161 24.41 12.99 9.47
CA GLU A 161 24.69 14.42 9.51
C GLU A 161 26.05 14.66 8.82
N ASP A 162 26.03 15.53 7.82
CA ASP A 162 27.17 16.14 7.10
C ASP A 162 27.69 15.40 5.85
N PRO A 163 27.36 15.86 4.62
CA PRO A 163 28.13 15.50 3.44
C PRO A 163 29.39 16.39 3.42
N GLY A 164 30.52 15.84 3.85
CA GLY A 164 31.81 16.39 3.45
C GLY A 164 31.86 16.57 1.92
N PRO A 165 32.65 17.52 1.38
CA PRO A 165 32.49 18.06 0.03
C PRO A 165 32.70 17.08 -1.14
N ASP A 166 33.00 15.80 -0.89
CA ASP A 166 33.20 14.74 -1.89
C ASP A 166 32.30 13.50 -1.70
N GLY A 167 31.22 13.61 -0.93
CA GLY A 167 30.36 12.46 -0.59
C GLY A 167 29.39 12.00 -1.69
N THR A 168 29.88 11.33 -2.74
CA THR A 168 29.05 10.31 -3.40
C THR A 168 28.83 9.19 -2.39
N SER A 169 27.76 9.29 -1.61
CA SER A 169 27.38 8.23 -0.68
C SER A 169 27.08 6.98 -1.51
N ASP A 170 27.86 5.94 -1.34
CA ASP A 170 27.69 4.68 -2.05
C ASP A 170 26.38 4.04 -1.59
N PHE A 171 25.34 4.17 -2.41
CA PHE A 171 23.99 3.67 -2.15
C PHE A 171 23.94 2.14 -1.96
N SER A 172 25.04 1.44 -2.27
CA SER A 172 25.24 0.00 -2.06
C SER A 172 25.32 -0.43 -0.59
N GLU A 173 25.58 0.50 0.34
CA GLU A 173 25.71 0.19 1.78
C GLU A 173 24.38 -0.01 2.51
N PHE A 174 23.25 0.35 1.90
CA PHE A 174 21.92 0.11 2.46
C PHE A 174 21.29 -1.11 1.79
N PRO A 175 21.50 -2.33 2.32
CA PRO A 175 20.92 -3.56 1.76
C PRO A 175 19.38 -3.53 1.71
N MET A 176 18.72 -2.59 2.42
CA MET A 176 17.27 -2.37 2.40
C MET A 176 16.74 -1.69 1.13
N LEU A 177 17.61 -1.06 0.32
CA LEU A 177 17.23 -0.33 -0.90
C LEU A 177 17.33 -1.19 -2.17
N ASP A 178 17.89 -2.41 -2.07
CA ASP A 178 17.91 -3.35 -3.17
C ASP A 178 16.48 -3.92 -3.38
N PRO A 179 15.91 -3.86 -4.60
CA PRO A 179 14.69 -4.59 -4.93
C PRO A 179 14.69 -6.06 -4.48
N SER A 180 15.88 -6.69 -4.47
CA SER A 180 16.07 -8.06 -3.99
C SER A 180 15.81 -8.23 -2.48
N PHE A 181 15.97 -7.19 -1.68
CA PHE A 181 15.68 -7.19 -0.24
C PHE A 181 14.18 -7.29 0.03
N ILE A 182 13.34 -6.61 -0.76
CA ILE A 182 11.88 -6.75 -0.65
C ILE A 182 11.47 -8.18 -1.02
N ASP A 183 12.05 -8.74 -2.10
CA ASP A 183 11.79 -10.11 -2.51
C ASP A 183 12.26 -11.14 -1.47
N GLN A 184 13.29 -10.81 -0.69
CA GLN A 184 13.80 -11.66 0.40
C GLN A 184 12.96 -11.55 1.68
N PHE A 185 12.43 -10.37 2.02
CA PHE A 185 11.58 -10.16 3.19
C PHE A 185 10.12 -10.58 2.96
N LEU A 186 9.67 -10.53 1.72
CA LEU A 186 8.29 -10.81 1.33
C LEU A 186 8.23 -11.75 0.10
N PRO A 187 8.84 -12.96 0.16
CA PRO A 187 8.92 -13.86 -0.99
C PRO A 187 7.55 -14.38 -1.48
N SER A 188 6.51 -14.31 -0.65
CA SER A 188 5.13 -14.74 -0.96
C SER A 188 4.17 -13.59 -1.31
N LEU A 189 4.65 -12.34 -1.34
CA LEU A 189 3.84 -11.13 -1.60
C LEU A 189 3.26 -11.07 -3.00
N TRP A 190 4.00 -11.65 -3.94
CA TRP A 190 3.76 -11.51 -5.38
C TRP A 190 2.83 -12.58 -5.93
N ASP A 191 2.67 -13.69 -5.20
CA ASP A 191 1.83 -14.81 -5.61
C ASP A 191 1.06 -15.36 -4.40
N PRO A 192 -0.02 -14.68 -3.94
CA PRO A 192 -0.86 -15.20 -2.87
C PRO A 192 -1.51 -16.56 -3.21
N LEU A 193 -1.46 -16.99 -4.48
CA LEU A 193 -1.96 -18.29 -4.94
C LEU A 193 -0.91 -19.41 -4.87
N GLN A 194 0.38 -19.10 -4.69
CA GLN A 194 1.41 -20.14 -4.54
C GLN A 194 1.31 -20.90 -3.22
N ASN A 195 0.70 -20.31 -2.19
CA ASN A 195 0.47 -20.96 -0.89
C ASN A 195 -0.92 -21.61 -0.79
N ALA A 196 -1.68 -21.67 -1.89
CA ALA A 196 -3.05 -22.19 -1.90
C ALA A 196 -3.19 -23.68 -2.28
N TRP A 197 -2.07 -24.41 -2.44
CA TRP A 197 -2.07 -25.85 -2.72
C TRP A 197 -0.93 -26.58 -2.00
#